data_AF-A0A9D1Q2S9-F1
#
_entry.id   AF-A0A9D1Q2S9-F1
#
_cell.length_a   1.000
_cell.length_b   1.000
_cell.length_c   1.000
_cell.angle_alpha   90.00
_cell.angle_beta   90.00
_cell.angle_gamma   90.00
#
_symmetry.space_group_name_H-M   'P 1'
#
loop_
_entity.id
_entity.type
_entity.pdbx_description
1 polymer ?
#
loop_
_entity_poly.entity_id
_entity_poly.type
_entity_poly.pdbx_seq_one_letter_code
_entity_poly.pdbx_strand_id
1 'polypeptide(L)'
;MIKTFRKPFQRFIHFSVALFFLGSFAAADYVVIPKGEGLNCQRIVSVSPALSDMMSELKIDDRIVGATRYCKLPFSRSREIVGGYFDLNFEKVASLKPDIVFLEGTINNPVAQRLDALGITNRVFSLDTLDEMEAAKQEIGHYCEGQVVIGGTTLRDDLKSFIPQ
;
A
#
# COMPACT_ATOMS: atom_id res chain seq x y z
N MET A 1 56.48 43.87 30.55
CA MET A 1 55.82 43.92 31.88
C MET A 1 54.31 43.84 31.63
N ILE A 2 53.65 42.68 31.82
CA ILE A 2 53.02 42.24 33.09
C ILE A 2 51.86 43.20 33.44
N LYS A 3 50.57 42.88 33.59
CA LYS A 3 49.76 41.69 33.98
C LYS A 3 48.30 42.04 33.58
N THR A 4 47.49 41.15 32.99
CA THR A 4 46.59 40.15 33.62
C THR A 4 45.30 40.71 34.26
N PHE A 5 44.16 40.31 33.66
CA PHE A 5 42.79 40.11 34.22
C PHE A 5 42.05 41.31 34.82
N ARG A 6 40.73 41.52 34.65
CA ARG A 6 39.58 40.60 34.69
C ARG A 6 38.35 41.34 34.11
N LYS A 7 37.49 40.67 33.33
CA LYS A 7 36.20 41.21 32.83
C LYS A 7 35.24 41.55 34.00
N PRO A 8 34.24 42.43 33.80
CA PRO A 8 32.88 41.88 33.65
C PRO A 8 31.88 42.71 32.80
N PHE A 9 30.81 42.00 32.41
CA PHE A 9 29.40 42.44 32.31
C PHE A 9 28.90 43.30 31.11
N GLN A 10 28.13 42.60 30.26
CA GLN A 10 26.88 42.98 29.59
C GLN A 10 26.79 44.29 28.76
N ARG A 11 26.59 44.14 27.44
CA ARG A 11 25.29 44.33 26.74
C ARG A 11 25.44 44.22 25.21
N PHE A 12 24.29 43.94 24.60
CA PHE A 12 23.90 44.06 23.18
C PHE A 12 23.81 42.77 22.33
N ILE A 13 22.55 42.54 21.96
CA ILE A 13 21.93 41.48 21.18
C ILE A 13 22.06 41.82 19.67
N HIS A 14 21.97 40.78 18.83
CA HIS A 14 21.65 40.73 17.38
C HIS A 14 22.84 40.43 16.45
N PHE A 15 22.93 39.21 15.91
CA PHE A 15 22.40 38.90 14.57
C PHE A 15 22.57 37.40 14.25
N SER A 16 21.48 36.79 13.82
CA SER A 16 21.34 35.39 13.42
C SER A 16 22.18 35.05 12.18
N VAL A 17 22.82 33.88 12.16
CA VAL A 17 23.10 33.16 10.92
C VAL A 17 22.53 31.76 11.07
N ALA A 18 21.59 31.47 10.19
CA ALA A 18 20.73 30.31 10.17
C ALA A 18 21.54 29.01 10.19
N LEU A 19 21.17 28.14 11.12
CA LEU A 19 21.45 26.72 11.07
C LEU A 19 20.70 26.18 9.85
N PHE A 20 21.40 26.07 8.73
CA PHE A 20 20.92 25.42 7.51
C PHE A 20 20.82 23.92 7.82
N PHE A 21 19.77 23.51 8.55
CA PHE A 21 19.32 22.14 8.55
C PHE A 21 18.81 21.87 7.13
N LEU A 22 19.72 21.44 6.25
CA LEU A 22 19.38 20.65 5.08
C LEU A 22 18.80 19.34 5.61
N GLY A 23 17.51 19.37 5.94
CA GLY A 23 16.74 18.15 6.02
C GLY A 23 16.81 17.49 4.66
N SER A 24 17.62 16.44 4.55
CA SER A 24 17.48 15.46 3.48
C SER A 24 16.13 14.78 3.69
N PHE A 25 15.06 15.42 3.21
CA PHE A 25 13.86 14.69 2.88
C PHE A 25 14.19 13.94 1.59
N ALA A 26 14.59 12.67 1.73
CA ALA A 26 14.42 11.72 0.64
C ALA A 26 12.90 11.60 0.43
N ALA A 27 12.32 12.51 -0.33
CA ALA A 27 10.98 12.32 -0.86
C ALA A 27 11.13 11.15 -1.83
N ALA A 28 10.63 9.97 -1.43
CA ALA A 28 10.50 8.88 -2.38
C ALA A 28 9.61 9.41 -3.51
N ASP A 29 10.15 9.45 -4.73
CA ASP A 29 9.36 9.84 -5.89
C ASP A 29 8.24 8.81 -6.05
N TYR A 30 7.00 9.27 -6.18
CA TYR A 30 5.86 8.41 -6.45
C TYR A 30 5.14 8.90 -7.69
N VAL A 31 4.67 7.95 -8.49
CA VAL A 31 3.82 8.21 -9.63
C VAL A 31 2.43 7.72 -9.27
N VAL A 32 1.44 8.59 -9.46
CA VAL A 32 0.03 8.20 -9.43
C VAL A 32 -0.26 7.50 -10.75
N ILE A 33 -0.69 6.23 -10.70
CA ILE A 33 -1.12 5.53 -11.90
C ILE A 33 -2.51 6.05 -12.25
N PRO A 34 -2.72 6.65 -13.44
CA PRO A 34 -4.02 7.13 -13.83
C PRO A 34 -4.99 5.95 -13.96
N LYS A 35 -6.23 6.20 -13.54
CA LYS A 35 -7.31 5.22 -13.62
C LYS A 35 -7.56 4.78 -15.06
N GLY A 36 -7.60 3.46 -15.29
CA GLY A 36 -8.04 2.88 -16.56
C GLY A 36 -9.54 3.10 -16.84
N GLU A 37 -9.94 3.04 -18.10
CA GLU A 37 -11.35 3.14 -18.47
C GLU A 37 -12.16 1.94 -17.93
N GLY A 38 -13.40 2.21 -17.47
CA GLY A 38 -14.42 1.17 -17.30
C GLY A 38 -14.51 0.45 -15.95
N LEU A 39 -13.61 0.67 -14.98
CA LEU A 39 -13.68 0.02 -13.66
C LEU A 39 -13.94 1.01 -12.53
N ASN A 40 -14.89 0.73 -11.64
CA ASN A 40 -15.05 1.44 -10.38
C ASN A 40 -14.35 0.63 -9.28
N CYS A 41 -13.57 1.28 -8.42
CA CYS A 41 -12.81 0.60 -7.38
C CYS A 41 -12.87 1.43 -6.09
N GLN A 42 -14.10 1.68 -5.62
CA GLN A 42 -14.38 2.43 -4.39
C GLN A 42 -14.80 1.50 -3.24
N ARG A 43 -15.30 0.30 -3.58
CA ARG A 43 -15.70 -0.75 -2.64
C ARG A 43 -15.05 -2.06 -3.04
N ILE A 44 -13.95 -2.40 -2.38
CA ILE A 44 -13.15 -3.57 -2.69
C ILE A 44 -13.39 -4.66 -1.66
N VAL A 45 -13.54 -5.90 -2.11
CA VAL A 45 -13.38 -7.08 -1.25
C VAL A 45 -12.07 -7.76 -1.59
N SER A 46 -11.20 -7.93 -0.60
CA SER A 46 -9.92 -8.62 -0.76
C SER A 46 -9.97 -10.03 -0.20
N VAL A 47 -9.71 -11.04 -1.05
CA VAL A 47 -9.72 -12.44 -0.67
C VAL A 47 -8.29 -12.99 -0.42
N SER A 48 -7.28 -12.13 -0.47
CA SER A 48 -5.87 -12.51 -0.22
C SER A 48 -5.20 -11.52 0.75
N PRO A 49 -4.40 -12.02 1.72
CA PRO A 49 -3.51 -11.16 2.50
C PRO A 49 -2.56 -10.35 1.61
N ALA A 50 -1.87 -10.97 0.65
CA ALA A 50 -0.90 -10.30 -0.20
C ALA A 50 -1.52 -9.16 -1.02
N LEU A 51 -2.72 -9.36 -1.57
CA LEU A 51 -3.44 -8.30 -2.29
C LEU A 51 -3.87 -7.15 -1.36
N SER A 52 -4.22 -7.46 -0.11
CA SER A 52 -4.52 -6.44 0.90
C SER A 52 -3.30 -5.59 1.23
N ASP A 53 -2.12 -6.24 1.32
CA ASP A 53 -0.84 -5.57 1.57
C ASP A 53 -0.51 -4.63 0.41
N MET A 54 -0.64 -5.10 -0.83
CA MET A 54 -0.45 -4.26 -2.03
C MET A 54 -1.38 -3.04 -2.05
N MET A 55 -2.66 -3.20 -1.70
CA MET A 55 -3.60 -2.08 -1.63
C MET A 55 -3.25 -1.07 -0.52
N SER A 56 -2.70 -1.53 0.61
CA SER A 56 -2.16 -0.67 1.67
C SER A 56 -0.94 0.11 1.18
N GLU A 57 0.00 -0.55 0.50
CA GLU A 57 1.15 0.12 -0.13
C GLU A 57 0.72 1.18 -1.15
N LEU A 58 -0.31 0.88 -1.94
CA LEU A 58 -0.90 1.80 -2.91
C LEU A 58 -1.73 2.93 -2.28
N LYS A 59 -1.92 2.91 -0.95
CA LYS A 59 -2.74 3.85 -0.16
C LYS A 59 -4.21 3.91 -0.59
N ILE A 60 -4.78 2.75 -0.91
CA ILE A 60 -6.19 2.57 -1.29
C ILE A 60 -6.91 1.56 -0.40
N ASP A 61 -6.30 1.19 0.73
CA ASP A 61 -6.86 0.24 1.69
C ASP A 61 -8.12 0.77 2.40
N ASP A 62 -8.36 2.09 2.38
CA ASP A 62 -9.57 2.73 2.89
C ASP A 62 -10.84 2.39 2.09
N ARG A 63 -10.65 1.81 0.90
CA ARG A 63 -11.69 1.33 -0.01
C ARG A 63 -12.03 -0.15 0.22
N ILE A 64 -11.29 -0.85 1.08
CA ILE A 64 -11.55 -2.25 1.41
C ILE A 64 -12.73 -2.33 2.37
N VAL A 65 -13.88 -2.80 1.85
CA VAL A 65 -15.12 -2.95 2.63
C VAL A 65 -15.27 -4.36 3.21
N GLY A 66 -14.55 -5.33 2.65
CA GLY A 66 -14.51 -6.69 3.17
C GLY A 66 -13.16 -7.35 2.93
N ALA A 67 -12.73 -8.17 3.88
CA ALA A 67 -11.47 -8.91 3.79
C ALA A 67 -11.60 -10.30 4.41
N THR A 68 -10.69 -11.21 4.07
CA THR A 68 -10.64 -12.49 4.78
C THR A 68 -10.13 -12.31 6.20
N ARG A 69 -10.39 -13.31 7.05
CA ARG A 69 -9.84 -13.39 8.41
C ARG A 69 -8.31 -13.46 8.47
N TYR A 70 -7.65 -13.69 7.33
CA TYR A 70 -6.20 -13.76 7.22
C TYR A 70 -5.57 -12.41 6.83
N CYS A 71 -6.36 -11.44 6.36
CA CYS A 71 -5.90 -10.09 6.07
C CYS A 71 -5.79 -9.29 7.38
N LYS A 72 -4.61 -9.29 8.00
CA LYS A 72 -4.38 -8.81 9.38
C LYS A 72 -3.69 -7.45 9.50
N LEU A 73 -3.43 -6.77 8.39
CA LEU A 73 -2.82 -5.44 8.40
C LEU A 73 -3.59 -4.44 9.26
N PRO A 74 -2.91 -3.37 9.75
CA PRO A 74 -3.60 -2.18 10.23
C PRO A 74 -4.25 -1.47 9.03
N PHE A 75 -5.52 -1.75 8.77
CA PHE A 75 -6.30 -1.02 7.78
C PHE A 75 -6.61 0.38 8.29
N SER A 76 -6.63 1.35 7.37
CA SER A 76 -7.08 2.71 7.62
C SER A 76 -8.54 2.81 8.07
N ARG A 77 -9.36 1.79 7.74
CA ARG A 77 -10.79 1.72 8.14
C ARG A 77 -11.19 0.31 8.58
N SER A 78 -12.28 0.26 9.35
CA SER A 78 -12.94 -1.02 9.67
C SER A 78 -13.51 -1.65 8.41
N ARG A 79 -13.47 -2.98 8.36
CA ARG A 79 -13.88 -3.82 7.24
C ARG A 79 -14.54 -5.08 7.76
N GLU A 80 -15.46 -5.60 6.99
CA GLU A 80 -16.18 -6.81 7.35
C GLU A 80 -15.35 -8.06 7.05
N ILE A 81 -15.34 -9.04 7.97
CA ILE A 81 -14.71 -10.33 7.70
C ILE A 81 -15.67 -11.18 6.86
N VAL A 82 -15.24 -11.56 5.65
CA VAL A 82 -16.07 -12.30 4.67
C VAL A 82 -15.80 -13.81 4.64
N GLY A 83 -15.00 -14.32 5.58
CA GLY A 83 -14.60 -15.74 5.62
C GLY A 83 -13.10 -15.90 5.41
N GLY A 84 -12.69 -17.04 4.88
CA GLY A 84 -11.36 -17.33 4.34
C GLY A 84 -11.45 -17.68 2.85
N TYR A 85 -10.34 -18.16 2.29
CA TYR A 85 -10.28 -18.50 0.87
C TYR A 85 -11.17 -19.70 0.50
N PHE A 86 -11.16 -20.75 1.33
CA PHE A 86 -11.94 -21.98 1.08
C PHE A 86 -13.38 -21.92 1.61
N ASP A 87 -13.67 -21.00 2.53
CA ASP A 87 -14.95 -20.83 3.21
C ASP A 87 -15.52 -19.40 3.00
N LEU A 88 -15.32 -18.84 1.80
CA LEU A 88 -15.81 -17.50 1.48
C LEU A 88 -17.33 -17.41 1.61
N ASN A 89 -17.82 -16.43 2.37
CA ASN A 89 -19.24 -16.18 2.53
C ASN A 89 -19.74 -15.27 1.38
N PHE A 90 -20.21 -15.90 0.30
CA PHE A 90 -20.71 -15.21 -0.89
C PHE A 90 -21.91 -14.29 -0.61
N GLU A 91 -22.82 -14.67 0.29
CA GLU A 91 -23.97 -13.82 0.65
C GLU A 91 -23.50 -12.53 1.33
N LYS A 92 -22.52 -12.66 2.23
CA LYS A 92 -21.91 -11.50 2.88
C LYS A 92 -21.17 -10.63 1.88
N VAL A 93 -20.37 -11.23 0.98
CA VAL A 93 -19.72 -10.49 -0.11
C VAL A 93 -20.75 -9.71 -0.94
N ALA A 94 -21.84 -10.35 -1.37
CA ALA A 94 -22.90 -9.70 -2.12
C ALA A 94 -23.58 -8.55 -1.34
N SER A 95 -23.83 -8.74 -0.04
CA SER A 95 -24.43 -7.72 0.84
C SER A 95 -23.59 -6.45 0.96
N LEU A 96 -22.27 -6.57 0.81
CA LEU A 96 -21.34 -5.43 0.85
C LEU A 96 -21.38 -4.60 -0.43
N LYS A 97 -22.05 -5.07 -1.50
CA LYS A 97 -22.13 -4.39 -2.81
C LYS A 97 -20.75 -3.90 -3.27
N PRO A 98 -19.75 -4.80 -3.42
CA PRO A 98 -18.45 -4.41 -3.91
C PRO A 98 -18.54 -3.97 -5.37
N ASP A 99 -17.68 -3.02 -5.75
CA ASP A 99 -17.45 -2.74 -7.16
C ASP A 99 -16.56 -3.83 -7.80
N ILE A 100 -15.65 -4.40 -7.01
CA ILE A 100 -14.74 -5.46 -7.45
C ILE A 100 -14.28 -6.36 -6.29
N VAL A 101 -14.07 -7.64 -6.59
CA VAL A 101 -13.45 -8.61 -5.69
C VAL A 101 -12.07 -9.01 -6.22
N PHE A 102 -11.04 -8.88 -5.40
CA PHE A 102 -9.68 -9.30 -5.74
C PHE A 102 -9.35 -10.65 -5.10
N LEU A 103 -8.86 -11.56 -5.94
CA LEU A 103 -8.60 -12.96 -5.60
C LEU A 103 -7.17 -13.31 -5.99
N GLU A 104 -6.55 -14.17 -5.21
CA GLU A 104 -5.31 -14.84 -5.58
C GLU A 104 -5.62 -16.20 -6.20
N GLY A 105 -4.89 -16.60 -7.24
CA GLY A 105 -5.00 -17.93 -7.85
C GLY A 105 -4.76 -17.92 -9.36
N THR A 106 -5.42 -18.84 -10.05
CA THR A 106 -5.29 -19.03 -11.51
C THR A 106 -6.58 -18.70 -12.25
N ILE A 107 -6.54 -18.62 -13.57
CA ILE A 107 -7.71 -18.25 -14.40
C ILE A 107 -8.94 -19.16 -14.19
N ASN A 108 -8.74 -20.41 -13.75
CA ASN A 108 -9.81 -21.37 -13.46
C ASN A 108 -10.23 -21.38 -11.98
N ASN A 109 -10.10 -20.25 -11.29
CA ASN A 109 -10.43 -20.15 -9.86
C ASN A 109 -11.92 -20.44 -9.60
N PRO A 110 -12.27 -21.45 -8.78
CA PRO A 110 -13.67 -21.80 -8.51
C PRO A 110 -14.44 -20.71 -7.74
N VAL A 111 -13.75 -19.89 -6.96
CA VAL A 111 -14.34 -18.74 -6.26
C VAL A 111 -14.71 -17.65 -7.28
N ALA A 112 -13.85 -17.39 -8.26
CA ALA A 112 -14.11 -16.45 -9.36
C ALA A 112 -15.34 -16.88 -10.17
N GLN A 113 -15.39 -18.14 -10.60
CA GLN A 113 -16.55 -18.67 -11.35
C GLN A 113 -17.87 -18.51 -10.59
N ARG A 114 -17.84 -18.67 -9.26
CA ARG A 114 -19.02 -18.50 -8.43
C ARG A 114 -19.41 -17.02 -8.27
N LEU A 115 -18.43 -16.10 -8.21
CA LEU A 115 -18.69 -14.66 -8.22
C LEU A 115 -19.26 -14.20 -9.57
N ASP A 116 -18.76 -14.73 -10.69
CA ASP A 116 -19.28 -14.49 -12.04
C ASP A 116 -20.74 -14.92 -12.15
N ALA A 117 -21.07 -16.12 -11.64
CA ALA A 117 -22.45 -16.62 -11.62
C ALA A 117 -23.42 -15.75 -10.79
N LEU A 118 -22.88 -14.96 -9.85
CA LEU A 118 -23.65 -13.99 -9.05
C LEU A 118 -23.65 -12.58 -9.66
N GLY A 119 -22.99 -12.37 -10.81
CA GLY A 119 -22.85 -11.07 -11.45
C GLY A 119 -21.93 -10.10 -10.69
N ILE A 120 -21.00 -10.62 -9.89
CA ILE A 120 -20.06 -9.81 -9.10
C ILE A 120 -18.73 -9.72 -9.85
N THR A 121 -18.37 -8.51 -10.25
CA THR A 121 -17.07 -8.22 -10.89
C THR A 121 -15.92 -8.70 -10.01
N ASN A 122 -15.01 -9.46 -10.58
CA ASN A 122 -13.85 -9.98 -9.87
C ASN A 122 -12.60 -10.00 -10.76
N ARG A 123 -11.44 -10.06 -10.11
CA ARG A 123 -10.15 -10.21 -10.77
C ARG A 123 -9.28 -11.19 -10.00
N VAL A 124 -8.68 -12.12 -10.73
CA VAL A 124 -7.76 -13.12 -10.19
C VAL A 124 -6.33 -12.74 -10.56
N PHE A 125 -5.45 -12.78 -9.57
CA PHE A 125 -4.01 -12.52 -9.72
C PHE A 125 -3.23 -13.79 -9.37
N SER A 126 -2.29 -14.16 -10.23
CA SER A 126 -1.23 -15.11 -9.88
C SER A 126 -0.13 -14.34 -9.16
N LEU A 127 0.38 -14.88 -8.06
CA LEU A 127 1.36 -14.22 -7.17
C LEU A 127 2.51 -15.19 -6.83
N ASP A 128 2.83 -16.10 -7.74
CA ASP A 128 3.81 -17.17 -7.52
C ASP A 128 5.26 -16.65 -7.66
N THR A 129 5.44 -15.53 -8.36
CA THR A 129 6.73 -14.89 -8.59
C THR A 129 6.72 -13.41 -8.20
N LEU A 130 7.91 -12.84 -7.97
CA LEU A 130 8.05 -11.42 -7.67
C LEU A 130 7.58 -10.53 -8.83
N ASP A 131 7.90 -10.93 -10.07
CA ASP A 131 7.48 -10.18 -11.27
C ASP A 131 5.95 -10.15 -11.38
N GLU A 132 5.27 -11.26 -11.06
CA GLU A 132 3.81 -11.32 -11.00
C GLU A 132 3.23 -10.46 -9.88
N MET A 133 3.87 -10.43 -8.70
CA MET A 133 3.43 -9.56 -7.59
C MET A 133 3.57 -8.07 -7.96
N GLU A 134 4.66 -7.68 -8.62
CA GLU A 134 4.86 -6.32 -9.11
C GLU A 134 3.84 -5.96 -10.18
N ALA A 135 3.60 -6.85 -11.14
CA ALA A 135 2.59 -6.68 -12.18
C ALA A 135 1.18 -6.55 -11.57
N ALA A 136 0.82 -7.39 -10.61
CA ALA A 136 -0.45 -7.33 -9.90
C ALA A 136 -0.63 -5.98 -9.20
N LYS A 137 0.40 -5.47 -8.51
CA LYS A 137 0.35 -4.16 -7.85
C LYS A 137 0.16 -3.03 -8.86
N GLN A 138 0.84 -3.06 -10.00
CA GLN A 138 0.67 -2.07 -11.07
C GLN A 138 -0.73 -2.13 -11.67
N GLU A 139 -1.25 -3.33 -11.92
CA GLU A 139 -2.60 -3.54 -12.48
C GLU A 139 -3.67 -3.05 -11.50
N ILE A 140 -3.55 -3.35 -10.20
CA ILE A 140 -4.44 -2.80 -9.16
C ILE A 140 -4.35 -1.27 -9.12
N GLY A 141 -3.13 -0.72 -9.17
CA GLY A 141 -2.92 0.73 -9.24
C GLY A 141 -3.61 1.37 -10.44
N HIS A 142 -3.63 0.70 -11.59
CA HIS A 142 -4.31 1.16 -12.79
C HIS A 142 -5.85 1.07 -12.67
N TYR A 143 -6.39 -0.01 -12.11
CA TYR A 143 -7.83 -0.14 -11.90
C TYR A 143 -8.38 0.84 -10.87
N CYS A 144 -7.60 1.12 -9.84
CA CYS A 144 -8.07 1.79 -8.64
C CYS A 144 -7.52 3.21 -8.48
N GLU A 145 -6.64 3.69 -9.35
CA GLU A 145 -5.94 4.97 -9.16
C GLU A 145 -5.15 4.98 -7.84
N GLY A 146 -4.05 4.23 -7.83
CA GLY A 146 -3.14 4.08 -6.69
C GLY A 146 -1.79 4.77 -6.91
N GLN A 147 -1.01 4.91 -5.83
CA GLN A 147 0.35 5.47 -5.88
C GLN A 147 1.38 4.34 -5.96
N VAL A 148 2.29 4.40 -6.95
CA VAL A 148 3.47 3.52 -7.01
C VAL A 148 4.72 4.34 -6.78
N VAL A 149 5.56 3.88 -5.86
CA VAL A 149 6.87 4.50 -5.61
C VAL A 149 7.80 4.16 -6.78
N ILE A 150 8.35 5.18 -7.43
CA ILE A 150 9.37 5.03 -8.47
C ILE A 150 10.69 5.53 -7.88
N GLY A 151 11.64 4.61 -7.66
CA GLY A 151 12.96 4.97 -7.13
C GLY A 151 13.19 4.68 -5.65
N GLY A 152 12.31 3.93 -4.99
CA GLY A 152 12.67 3.23 -3.76
C GLY A 152 13.61 2.07 -4.07
N THR A 153 14.59 1.81 -3.21
CA THR A 153 15.38 0.57 -3.26
C THR A 153 14.42 -0.60 -3.35
N THR A 154 14.64 -1.53 -4.29
CA THR A 154 13.77 -2.71 -4.39
C THR A 154 13.89 -3.51 -3.09
N LEU A 155 12.90 -4.33 -2.74
CA LEU A 155 13.04 -5.26 -1.61
C LEU A 155 14.30 -6.13 -1.75
N ARG A 156 14.72 -6.43 -2.99
CA ARG A 156 16.01 -7.08 -3.29
C ARG A 156 17.21 -6.22 -2.90
N ASP A 157 17.18 -4.92 -3.12
CA ASP A 157 18.26 -4.00 -2.74
C ASP A 157 18.31 -3.79 -1.22
N ASP A 158 17.15 -3.72 -0.57
CA ASP A 158 17.05 -3.68 0.89
C ASP A 158 17.58 -4.99 1.49
N LEU A 159 17.18 -6.15 0.95
CA LEU A 159 17.61 -7.45 1.46
C LEU A 159 19.12 -7.67 1.29
N LYS A 160 19.73 -7.17 0.20
CA LYS A 160 21.19 -7.17 0.03
C LYS A 160 21.93 -6.39 1.11
N SER A 161 21.30 -5.37 1.71
CA SER A 161 21.88 -4.60 2.81
C SER A 161 21.86 -5.37 4.14
N PHE A 162 21.00 -6.38 4.27
CA PHE A 162 20.86 -7.22 5.47
C PHE A 162 21.59 -8.57 5.40
N ILE A 163 22.09 -8.97 4.22
CA ILE A 163 22.89 -10.19 4.06
C ILE A 163 24.39 -9.80 4.09
N PRO A 164 25.15 -10.18 5.14
CA PRO A 164 26.60 -9.94 5.16
C PRO A 164 27.27 -10.73 4.02
N GLN A 165 28.17 -10.05 3.30
CA GLN A 165 29.00 -10.63 2.23
C GLN A 165 30.11 -11.53 2.80
#